data_AF-A0A7S0ST41-F1
#
_entry.id   AF-A0A7S0ST41-F1
#
_cell.length_a   1.000
_cell.length_b   1.000
_cell.length_c   1.000
_cell.angle_alpha   90.00
_cell.angle_beta   90.00
_cell.angle_gamma   90.00
#
_symmetry.space_group_name_H-M   'P 1'
#
loop_
_entity.id
_entity.type
_entity.pdbx_description
1 polymer ?
#
loop_
_entity_poly.entity_id
_entity_poly.type
_entity_poly.pdbx_seq_one_letter_code
_entity_poly.pdbx_strand_id
1 'polypeptide(L)'
;MSENQIIGAPLPKDVHALSVSLPTWASVVGYEEGDPKIFNLLSTGYPRFKIHLYHEILAKRLISELGESGTDGCFIWPSLHVAKRCEEFVKFNYNGNSNIFIKEILTTGLYAIYLPSELLSKAKLYWQHAGEVTSSRLLARALLAYNISPPPLRVKIGETFEIIEYNDIAINYNIY
;
A
#
# COMPACT_ATOMS: atom_id res chain seq x y z
N MET A 1 -14.81 13.77 -20.18
CA MET A 1 -13.38 14.12 -20.31
C MET A 1 -12.59 12.83 -20.31
N SER A 2 -11.52 12.71 -21.09
CA SER A 2 -10.69 11.49 -21.06
C SER A 2 -9.93 11.40 -19.73
N GLU A 3 -9.68 10.21 -19.18
CA GLU A 3 -8.96 10.01 -17.90
C GLU A 3 -7.60 10.71 -17.86
N ASN A 4 -6.91 10.80 -18.99
CA ASN A 4 -5.66 11.55 -19.18
C ASN A 4 -5.80 13.07 -18.95
N GLN A 5 -7.00 13.60 -18.66
CA GLN A 5 -7.25 15.02 -18.38
C GLN A 5 -7.59 15.29 -16.91
N ILE A 6 -7.83 14.27 -16.08
CA ILE A 6 -8.20 14.43 -14.67
C ILE A 6 -6.95 14.24 -13.80
N ILE A 7 -6.55 15.27 -13.05
CA ILE A 7 -5.40 15.19 -12.13
C ILE A 7 -5.63 14.10 -11.08
N GLY A 8 -4.67 13.20 -10.91
CA GLY A 8 -4.70 12.15 -9.88
C GLY A 8 -5.59 10.95 -10.22
N ALA A 9 -6.24 10.94 -11.39
CA ALA A 9 -6.97 9.78 -11.90
C ALA A 9 -5.99 8.63 -12.19
N PRO A 10 -6.35 7.38 -11.86
CA PRO A 10 -5.50 6.21 -12.09
C PRO A 10 -5.32 5.94 -13.58
N LEU A 11 -4.12 5.49 -13.96
CA LEU A 11 -3.79 5.07 -15.31
C LEU A 11 -3.20 3.65 -15.28
N PRO A 12 -3.83 2.64 -15.92
CA PRO A 12 -5.19 2.67 -16.50
C PRO A 12 -6.28 2.82 -15.42
N LYS A 13 -7.56 2.98 -15.82
CA LYS A 13 -8.70 2.97 -14.87
C LYS A 13 -8.93 1.61 -14.24
N ASP A 14 -8.12 1.31 -13.24
CA ASP A 14 -8.10 0.06 -12.50
C ASP A 14 -7.72 0.35 -11.04
N VAL A 15 -8.30 -0.40 -10.11
CA VAL A 15 -7.98 -0.28 -8.67
C VAL A 15 -6.51 -0.61 -8.37
N HIS A 16 -5.86 -1.38 -9.24
CA HIS A 16 -4.46 -1.78 -9.15
C HIS A 16 -3.51 -0.88 -9.97
N ALA A 17 -3.98 0.25 -10.48
CA ALA A 17 -3.16 1.18 -11.24
C ALA A 17 -1.99 1.72 -10.41
N LEU A 18 -0.82 1.80 -11.05
CA LEU A 18 0.44 2.23 -10.43
C LEU A 18 0.86 3.65 -10.82
N SER A 19 0.16 4.23 -11.79
CA SER A 19 0.39 5.59 -12.28
C SER A 19 -0.89 6.40 -12.18
N VAL A 20 -0.71 7.73 -12.20
CA VAL A 20 -1.79 8.70 -12.14
C VAL A 20 -1.58 9.76 -13.21
N SER A 21 -2.67 10.37 -13.64
CA SER A 21 -2.66 11.44 -14.62
C SER A 21 -2.20 12.76 -14.01
N LEU A 22 -1.20 13.39 -14.62
CA LEU A 22 -0.71 14.74 -14.34
C LEU A 22 -0.66 15.52 -15.68
N PRO A 23 -1.82 15.99 -16.17
CA PRO A 23 -2.00 16.42 -17.56
C PRO A 23 -1.27 17.71 -17.93
N THR A 24 -0.87 18.53 -16.97
CA THR A 24 -0.24 19.84 -17.22
C THR A 24 1.12 19.93 -16.54
N TRP A 25 2.02 20.74 -17.11
CA TRP A 25 3.31 21.02 -16.47
C TRP A 25 3.14 21.58 -15.05
N ALA A 26 2.14 22.44 -14.83
CA ALA A 26 1.82 22.94 -13.50
C ALA A 26 1.46 21.82 -12.51
N SER A 27 0.71 20.79 -12.94
CA SER A 27 0.41 19.63 -12.09
C SER A 27 1.63 18.77 -11.80
N VAL A 28 2.59 18.68 -12.73
CA VAL A 28 3.86 17.99 -12.52
C VAL A 28 4.73 18.75 -11.51
N VAL A 29 4.88 20.06 -11.68
CA VAL A 29 5.61 20.91 -10.73
C VAL A 29 5.00 20.82 -9.33
N GLY A 30 3.68 20.95 -9.20
CA GLY A 30 3.02 20.84 -7.91
C GLY A 30 3.16 19.45 -7.26
N TYR A 31 3.23 18.38 -8.05
CA TYR A 31 3.55 17.04 -7.54
C TYR A 31 4.99 16.96 -7.01
N GLU A 32 5.98 17.49 -7.73
CA GLU A 32 7.38 17.46 -7.30
C GLU A 32 7.65 18.37 -6.09
N GLU A 33 6.94 19.49 -5.98
CA GLU A 33 7.07 20.44 -4.86
C GLU A 33 6.27 20.03 -3.62
N GLY A 34 5.50 18.94 -3.68
CA GLY A 34 4.72 18.49 -2.52
C GLY A 34 3.43 19.29 -2.28
N ASP A 35 2.86 19.98 -3.29
CA ASP A 35 1.65 20.78 -3.14
C ASP A 35 0.48 19.91 -2.63
N PRO A 36 -0.06 20.18 -1.42
CA PRO A 36 -1.18 19.42 -0.87
C PRO A 36 -2.40 19.41 -1.80
N LYS A 37 -2.60 20.44 -2.63
CA LYS A 37 -3.71 20.49 -3.60
C LYS A 37 -3.58 19.41 -4.66
N ILE A 38 -2.36 19.05 -5.06
CA ILE A 38 -2.09 17.96 -6.00
C ILE A 38 -2.14 16.62 -5.27
N PHE A 39 -1.45 16.48 -4.13
CA PHE A 39 -1.38 15.21 -3.38
C PHE A 39 -2.74 14.71 -2.91
N ASN A 40 -3.64 15.61 -2.52
CA ASN A 40 -5.00 15.27 -2.08
C ASN A 40 -5.92 14.79 -3.23
N LEU A 41 -5.51 14.97 -4.49
CA LEU A 41 -6.22 14.47 -5.66
C LEU A 41 -5.74 13.08 -6.11
N LEU A 42 -4.57 12.63 -5.64
CA LEU A 42 -3.98 11.35 -6.04
C LEU A 42 -4.77 10.18 -5.43
N SER A 43 -5.53 9.48 -6.26
CA SER A 43 -6.31 8.31 -5.87
C SER A 43 -5.43 7.09 -5.55
N THR A 44 -4.35 6.91 -6.32
CA THR A 44 -3.35 5.84 -6.17
C THR A 44 -1.96 6.42 -6.45
N GLY A 45 -0.94 5.57 -6.54
CA GLY A 45 0.39 5.98 -6.97
C GLY A 45 1.33 4.79 -7.06
N TYR A 46 2.57 5.10 -7.40
CA TYR A 46 3.59 4.06 -7.54
C TYR A 46 3.87 3.42 -6.17
N PRO A 47 3.85 2.08 -6.04
CA PRO A 47 3.82 1.40 -4.73
C PRO A 47 4.96 1.75 -3.78
N ARG A 48 6.11 2.17 -4.32
CA ARG A 48 7.26 2.59 -3.51
C ARG A 48 7.05 3.94 -2.79
N PHE A 49 6.20 4.82 -3.32
CA PHE A 49 5.98 6.16 -2.79
C PHE A 49 4.60 6.32 -2.13
N LYS A 50 3.59 5.60 -2.65
CA LYS A 50 2.23 5.59 -2.12
C LYS A 50 1.89 4.16 -1.65
N ILE A 51 1.68 4.00 -0.34
CA ILE A 51 1.18 2.73 0.22
C ILE A 51 -0.26 2.54 -0.29
N HIS A 52 -0.53 1.36 -0.84
CA HIS A 52 -1.83 1.06 -1.42
C HIS A 52 -2.91 0.94 -0.34
N LEU A 53 -4.14 1.39 -0.63
CA LEU A 53 -5.27 1.34 0.30
C LEU A 53 -5.48 -0.05 0.92
N TYR A 54 -5.34 -1.10 0.12
CA TYR A 54 -5.52 -2.49 0.59
C TYR A 54 -4.47 -2.90 1.63
N HIS A 55 -3.25 -2.37 1.54
CA HIS A 55 -2.24 -2.57 2.58
C HIS A 55 -2.68 -1.89 3.87
N GLU A 56 -3.15 -0.64 3.80
CA GLU A 56 -3.59 0.11 4.99
C GLU A 56 -4.77 -0.58 5.71
N ILE A 57 -5.74 -1.08 4.95
CA ILE A 57 -6.90 -1.80 5.50
C ILE A 57 -6.45 -3.10 6.15
N LEU A 58 -5.65 -3.90 5.45
CA LEU A 58 -5.18 -5.18 5.99
C LEU A 58 -4.27 -4.96 7.20
N ALA A 59 -3.38 -3.97 7.16
CA ALA A 59 -2.50 -3.62 8.27
C ALA A 59 -3.29 -3.25 9.53
N LYS A 60 -4.35 -2.43 9.39
CA LYS A 60 -5.26 -2.12 10.51
C LYS A 60 -5.92 -3.36 11.09
N ARG A 61 -6.41 -4.27 10.24
CA ARG A 61 -7.00 -5.54 10.67
C ARG A 61 -5.99 -6.39 11.44
N LEU A 62 -4.79 -6.53 10.90
CA LEU A 62 -3.71 -7.33 11.47
C LEU A 62 -3.24 -6.80 12.83
N ILE A 63 -3.15 -5.48 12.99
CA ILE A 63 -2.81 -4.87 14.29
C ILE A 63 -3.89 -5.20 15.32
N SER A 64 -5.17 -5.12 14.95
CA SER A 64 -6.27 -5.41 15.89
C SER A 64 -6.35 -6.87 16.33
N GLU A 65 -5.93 -7.82 15.50
CA GLU A 65 -6.06 -9.26 15.78
C GLU A 65 -4.78 -9.91 16.32
N LEU A 66 -3.62 -9.46 15.83
CA LEU A 66 -2.33 -10.12 16.04
C LEU A 66 -1.27 -9.19 16.64
N GLY A 67 -1.59 -7.90 16.80
CA GLY A 67 -0.72 -6.93 17.43
C GLY A 67 -0.50 -7.27 18.90
N GLU A 68 0.71 -7.00 19.38
CA GLU A 68 1.08 -7.17 20.78
C GLU A 68 1.21 -5.79 21.44
N SER A 69 1.23 -5.75 22.77
CA SER A 69 1.42 -4.50 23.53
C SER A 69 2.67 -3.74 23.03
N GLY A 70 2.49 -2.46 22.72
CA GLY A 70 3.55 -1.60 22.14
C GLY A 70 3.66 -1.66 20.62
N THR A 71 2.74 -2.32 19.93
CA THR A 71 2.66 -2.29 18.46
C THR A 71 1.78 -1.14 17.99
N ASP A 72 2.34 -0.23 17.20
CA ASP A 72 1.60 0.92 16.66
C ASP A 72 1.32 0.80 15.15
N GLY A 73 2.09 -0.05 14.45
CA GLY A 73 1.90 -0.26 13.02
C GLY A 73 2.45 -1.59 12.53
N CYS A 74 2.10 -1.96 11.29
CA CYS A 74 2.68 -3.11 10.62
C CYS A 74 2.87 -2.88 9.11
N PHE A 75 3.82 -3.59 8.53
CA PHE A 75 4.06 -3.64 7.08
C PHE A 75 3.96 -5.08 6.58
N ILE A 76 3.25 -5.28 5.47
CA ILE A 76 2.99 -6.60 4.87
C ILE A 76 3.94 -6.86 3.70
N TRP A 77 4.60 -8.01 3.71
CA TRP A 77 5.63 -8.43 2.76
C TRP A 77 5.26 -9.73 2.04
N PRO A 78 5.76 -9.93 0.80
CA PRO A 78 5.40 -11.09 -0.02
C PRO A 78 6.09 -12.40 0.40
N SER A 79 7.05 -12.36 1.34
CA SER A 79 7.71 -13.54 1.88
C SER A 79 8.39 -13.25 3.23
N LEU A 80 8.70 -14.31 3.97
CA LEU A 80 9.48 -14.22 5.21
C LEU A 80 10.88 -13.64 4.98
N HIS A 81 11.51 -13.96 3.85
CA HIS A 81 12.84 -13.47 3.52
C HIS A 81 12.87 -11.94 3.42
N VAL A 82 11.89 -11.36 2.72
CA VAL A 82 11.75 -9.90 2.58
C VAL A 82 11.44 -9.25 3.93
N ALA A 83 10.55 -9.84 4.72
CA ALA A 83 10.22 -9.34 6.06
C ALA A 83 11.44 -9.30 6.98
N LYS A 84 12.28 -10.35 6.96
CA LYS A 84 13.53 -10.42 7.72
C LYS A 84 14.55 -9.38 7.28
N ARG A 85 14.71 -9.13 5.98
CA ARG A 85 15.59 -8.07 5.48
C ARG A 85 15.13 -6.69 5.94
N CYS A 86 13.82 -6.42 5.97
CA CYS A 86 13.29 -5.20 6.55
C CYS A 86 13.59 -5.10 8.05
N GLU A 87 13.42 -6.18 8.80
CA GLU A 87 13.75 -6.24 10.22
C GLU A 87 15.24 -5.96 10.48
N GLU A 88 16.14 -6.61 9.74
CA GLU A 88 17.58 -6.40 9.79
C GLU A 88 17.94 -4.95 9.47
N PHE A 89 17.33 -4.37 8.43
CA PHE A 89 17.53 -2.95 8.09
C PHE A 89 17.08 -2.03 9.23
N VAL A 90 15.92 -2.26 9.82
CA VAL A 90 15.41 -1.44 10.93
C VAL A 90 16.33 -1.54 12.15
N LYS A 91 16.73 -2.77 12.52
CA LYS A 91 17.65 -3.04 13.65
C LYS A 91 19.03 -2.41 13.43
N PHE A 92 19.57 -2.51 12.22
CA PHE A 92 20.85 -1.89 11.87
C PHE A 92 20.82 -0.35 12.01
N ASN A 93 19.68 0.26 11.71
CA ASN A 93 19.51 1.71 11.73
C ASN A 93 18.88 2.24 13.05
N TYR A 94 18.79 1.43 14.10
CA TYR A 94 18.19 1.81 15.38
C TYR A 94 18.98 1.26 16.57
N ASN A 95 19.50 2.16 17.41
CA ASN A 95 20.38 1.81 18.54
C ASN A 95 19.63 1.46 19.85
N GLY A 96 18.39 1.00 19.77
CA GLY A 96 17.57 0.68 20.94
C GLY A 96 16.98 -0.73 20.90
N ASN A 97 16.46 -1.16 22.05
CA ASN A 97 15.65 -2.37 22.13
C ASN A 97 14.18 -2.00 21.91
N SER A 98 13.65 -2.37 20.74
CA SER A 98 12.22 -2.27 20.44
C SER A 98 11.65 -3.66 20.19
N ASN A 99 10.40 -3.87 20.58
CA ASN A 99 9.69 -5.10 20.27
C ASN A 99 9.33 -5.10 18.78
N ILE A 100 10.05 -5.88 17.98
CA ILE A 100 9.78 -6.11 16.56
C ILE A 100 9.56 -7.61 16.40
N PHE A 101 8.49 -8.00 15.74
CA PHE A 101 8.21 -9.39 15.46
C PHE A 101 7.54 -9.56 14.10
N ILE A 102 7.70 -10.76 13.53
CA ILE A 102 7.15 -11.12 12.24
C ILE A 102 6.13 -12.24 12.45
N LYS A 103 4.93 -12.11 11.89
CA LYS A 103 3.93 -13.18 11.86
C LYS A 103 3.51 -13.48 10.43
N GLU A 104 3.25 -14.74 10.15
CA GLU A 104 2.63 -15.17 8.89
C GLU A 104 1.14 -14.79 8.89
N ILE A 105 0.65 -14.33 7.74
CA ILE A 105 -0.72 -13.87 7.55
C ILE A 105 -1.54 -15.00 6.92
N LEU A 106 -2.24 -15.78 7.75
CA LEU A 106 -3.07 -16.92 7.33
C LEU A 106 -2.33 -17.87 6.35
N THR A 107 -3.07 -18.61 5.52
CA THR A 107 -2.54 -19.43 4.42
C THR A 107 -2.28 -18.62 3.13
N THR A 108 -1.99 -17.32 3.25
CA THR A 108 -1.76 -16.44 2.07
C THR A 108 -0.31 -16.43 1.58
N GLY A 109 0.62 -16.92 2.41
CA GLY A 109 2.07 -16.82 2.16
C GLY A 109 2.65 -15.42 2.39
N LEU A 110 1.86 -14.47 2.90
CA LEU A 110 2.31 -13.13 3.28
C LEU A 110 2.83 -13.09 4.72
N TYR A 111 3.70 -12.13 5.00
CA TYR A 111 4.26 -11.93 6.34
C TYR A 111 4.12 -10.46 6.75
N ALA A 112 3.67 -10.20 7.98
CA ALA A 112 3.64 -8.87 8.56
C ALA A 112 4.78 -8.69 9.56
N ILE A 113 5.51 -7.58 9.44
CA ILE A 113 6.39 -7.06 10.48
C ILE A 113 5.61 -6.05 11.31
N TYR A 114 5.62 -6.22 12.63
CA TYR A 114 4.94 -5.34 13.59
C TYR A 114 5.98 -4.49 14.31
N LEU A 115 5.71 -3.19 14.41
CA LEU A 115 6.67 -2.18 14.83
C LEU A 115 5.99 -1.13 15.73
N PRO A 116 6.72 -0.57 16.71
CA PRO A 116 6.30 0.63 17.43
C PRO A 116 6.48 1.88 16.56
N SER A 117 5.84 2.99 16.96
CA SER A 117 5.75 4.24 16.20
C SER A 117 7.10 4.78 15.77
N GLU A 118 8.12 4.70 16.62
CA GLU A 118 9.46 5.23 16.36
C GLU A 118 10.19 4.51 15.22
N LEU A 119 9.76 3.30 14.84
CA LEU A 119 10.38 2.48 13.79
C LEU A 119 9.60 2.48 12.47
N LEU A 120 8.37 2.99 12.44
CA LEU A 120 7.54 3.00 11.22
C LEU A 120 8.18 3.79 10.09
N SER A 121 8.85 4.90 10.40
CA SER A 121 9.56 5.72 9.40
C SER A 121 10.73 4.94 8.77
N LYS A 122 11.45 4.13 9.55
CA LYS A 122 12.55 3.29 9.05
C LYS A 122 12.04 2.14 8.18
N ALA A 123 10.97 1.46 8.60
CA ALA A 123 10.33 0.43 7.78
C ALA A 123 9.79 1.01 6.46
N LYS A 124 9.24 2.22 6.49
CA LYS A 124 8.81 2.95 5.28
C LYS A 124 9.99 3.30 4.35
N LEU A 125 11.15 3.66 4.90
CA LEU A 125 12.36 3.86 4.09
C LEU A 125 12.78 2.55 3.39
N TYR A 126 12.79 1.42 4.10
CA TYR A 126 13.05 0.12 3.48
C TYR A 126 12.06 -0.16 2.36
N TRP A 127 10.76 0.00 2.62
CA TRP A 127 9.69 -0.13 1.62
C TRP A 127 9.97 0.70 0.35
N GLN A 128 10.32 1.97 0.52
CA GLN A 128 10.55 2.90 -0.58
C GLN A 128 11.81 2.58 -1.40
N HIS A 129 12.88 2.08 -0.78
CA HIS A 129 14.18 1.93 -1.42
C HIS A 129 14.53 0.49 -1.83
N ALA A 130 14.04 -0.53 -1.11
CA ALA A 130 14.26 -1.93 -1.46
C ALA A 130 13.39 -2.38 -2.64
N GLY A 131 12.16 -1.84 -2.74
CA GLY A 131 11.24 -2.18 -3.83
C GLY A 131 10.59 -3.57 -3.75
N GLU A 132 10.80 -4.30 -2.67
CA GLU A 132 10.26 -5.66 -2.43
C GLU A 132 8.81 -5.64 -1.88
N VAL A 133 8.01 -4.70 -2.37
CA VAL A 133 6.68 -4.38 -1.83
C VAL A 133 5.62 -5.41 -2.25
N THR A 134 4.63 -5.66 -1.39
CA THR A 134 3.52 -6.56 -1.71
C THR A 134 2.61 -5.94 -2.77
N SER A 135 2.31 -6.70 -3.83
CA SER A 135 1.43 -6.21 -4.91
C SER A 135 -0.02 -5.98 -4.43
N SER A 136 -0.71 -5.01 -5.03
CA SER A 136 -2.12 -4.71 -4.73
C SER A 136 -3.05 -5.89 -5.00
N ARG A 137 -2.76 -6.74 -5.99
CA ARG A 137 -3.51 -7.99 -6.27
C ARG A 137 -3.35 -9.03 -5.16
N LEU A 138 -2.14 -9.20 -4.66
CA LEU A 138 -1.89 -10.14 -3.56
C LEU A 138 -2.50 -9.62 -2.26
N LEU A 139 -2.48 -8.31 -2.03
CA LEU A 139 -3.21 -7.67 -0.93
C LEU A 139 -4.73 -7.86 -1.06
N ALA A 140 -5.30 -7.73 -2.26
CA ALA A 140 -6.72 -7.98 -2.48
C ALA A 140 -7.11 -9.44 -2.15
N ARG A 141 -6.30 -10.42 -2.58
CA ARG A 141 -6.49 -11.83 -2.20
C ARG A 141 -6.41 -12.03 -0.69
N ALA A 142 -5.49 -11.35 -0.01
CA ALA A 142 -5.38 -11.42 1.43
C ALA A 142 -6.59 -10.78 2.13
N LEU A 143 -7.11 -9.64 1.66
CA LEU A 143 -8.36 -9.07 2.17
C LEU A 143 -9.52 -10.07 2.08
N LEU A 144 -9.67 -10.73 0.93
CA LEU A 144 -10.69 -11.77 0.73
C LEU A 144 -10.52 -12.94 1.71
N ALA A 145 -9.30 -13.39 1.97
CA ALA A 145 -9.01 -14.42 2.97
C ALA A 145 -9.39 -14.00 4.40
N TYR A 146 -9.45 -12.70 4.68
CA TYR A 146 -9.95 -12.12 5.94
C TYR A 146 -11.46 -11.81 5.92
N ASN A 147 -12.19 -12.27 4.90
CA ASN A 147 -13.60 -11.94 4.68
C ASN A 147 -13.85 -10.42 4.55
N ILE A 148 -12.86 -9.68 4.05
CA ILE A 148 -12.96 -8.25 3.74
C ILE A 148 -13.07 -8.12 2.22
N SER A 149 -14.21 -7.61 1.74
CA SER A 149 -14.35 -7.28 0.32
C SER A 149 -13.38 -6.14 -0.04
N PRO A 150 -12.53 -6.29 -1.06
CA PRO A 150 -11.68 -5.20 -1.54
C PRO A 150 -12.56 -3.99 -1.91
N PRO A 151 -12.35 -2.82 -1.29
CA PRO A 151 -13.17 -1.66 -1.61
C PRO A 151 -12.82 -1.09 -2.98
N PRO A 152 -13.77 -0.36 -3.59
CA PRO A 152 -13.50 0.35 -4.83
C PRO A 152 -12.53 1.52 -4.61
N LEU A 153 -11.88 1.95 -5.70
CA LEU A 153 -11.08 3.16 -5.71
C LEU A 153 -11.99 4.38 -5.95
N ARG A 154 -11.80 5.43 -5.14
CA ARG A 154 -12.55 6.69 -5.28
C ARG A 154 -11.66 7.75 -5.90
N VAL A 155 -12.07 8.28 -7.06
CA VAL A 155 -11.34 9.31 -7.80
C VAL A 155 -12.09 10.63 -7.68
N LYS A 156 -11.44 11.67 -7.16
CA LYS A 156 -12.06 12.99 -7.02
C LYS A 156 -12.09 13.72 -8.35
N ILE A 157 -13.28 14.17 -8.78
CA ILE A 157 -13.49 14.95 -10.00
C ILE A 157 -14.27 16.21 -9.63
N GLY A 158 -13.54 17.33 -9.49
CA GLY A 158 -14.12 18.58 -8.98
C GLY A 158 -14.69 18.38 -7.57
N GLU A 159 -16.00 18.54 -7.43
CA GLU A 159 -16.75 18.34 -6.18
C GLU A 159 -17.37 16.94 -6.05
N THR A 160 -17.23 16.10 -7.07
CA THR A 160 -17.82 14.75 -7.14
C THR A 160 -16.76 13.65 -7.04
N PHE A 161 -17.21 12.40 -6.89
CA PHE A 161 -16.36 11.23 -6.92
C PHE A 161 -16.81 10.26 -8.00
N GLU A 162 -15.85 9.75 -8.76
CA GLU A 162 -16.03 8.58 -9.60
C GLU A 162 -15.56 7.33 -8.83
N ILE A 163 -16.30 6.23 -9.01
CA ILE A 163 -16.05 4.95 -8.36
C ILE A 163 -15.50 3.98 -9.41
N ILE A 164 -14.35 3.40 -9.11
CA ILE A 164 -13.76 2.31 -9.90
C ILE A 164 -13.87 1.05 -9.07
N GLU A 165 -14.77 0.16 -9.50
CA GLU A 165 -15.04 -1.10 -8.81
C GLU A 165 -13.85 -2.05 -8.89
N TYR A 166 -13.66 -2.83 -7.82
CA TYR A 166 -12.78 -3.97 -7.86
C TYR A 166 -13.40 -5.03 -8.78
N ASN A 167 -12.70 -5.35 -9.88
CA ASN A 167 -13.12 -6.38 -10.83
C ASN A 167 -12.05 -7.45 -10.92
N ASP A 168 -12.38 -8.65 -10.46
CA ASP A 168 -11.44 -9.78 -10.38
C ASP A 168 -11.22 -10.51 -11.72
N ILE A 169 -11.47 -9.84 -12.85
CA ILE A 169 -11.52 -10.45 -14.20
C ILE A 169 -10.15 -11.05 -14.61
N ALA A 170 -9.08 -10.77 -13.85
CA ALA A 170 -7.75 -11.33 -14.08
C ALA A 170 -7.44 -12.64 -13.31
N ILE A 171 -8.37 -13.22 -12.53
CA ILE A 171 -8.17 -14.51 -11.83
C ILE A 171 -9.00 -15.62 -12.51
N ASN A 172 -8.89 -15.75 -13.83
CA ASN A 172 -8.93 -17.07 -14.46
C ASN A 172 -7.53 -17.69 -14.35
N TYR A 173 -7.05 -17.95 -13.13
CA TYR A 173 -5.99 -18.94 -12.99
C TYR A 173 -6.66 -20.29 -13.19
N ASN A 174 -6.63 -20.80 -14.42
CA ASN A 174 -6.53 -22.24 -14.59
C ASN A 174 -5.26 -22.67 -13.86
N ILE A 175 -5.42 -23.04 -12.60
CA ILE A 175 -4.44 -23.81 -11.86
C ILE A 175 -4.50 -25.19 -12.53
N TYR A 176 -3.58 -25.42 -13.48
CA TYR A 176 -3.22 -26.76 -13.92
C TYR A 176 -2.22 -27.34 -12.92
#